data_AF-A0A4P9XXH9-F1
#
_entry.id   AF-A0A4P9XXH9-F1
#
_cell.length_a   1.000
_cell.length_b   1.000
_cell.length_c   1.000
_cell.angle_alpha   90.00
_cell.angle_beta   90.00
_cell.angle_gamma   90.00
#
_symmetry.space_group_name_H-M   'P 1'
#
loop_
_entity.id
_entity.type
_entity.pdbx_description
1 polymer ?
#
loop_
_entity_poly.entity_id
_entity_poly.type
_entity_poly.pdbx_seq_one_letter_code
_entity_poly.pdbx_strand_id
1 'polypeptide(L)' 'GEINWDCPCLGGMANGPCGEDFKTAFSCFVYSEAEPKGMDCVDAFKAMQECFRRHPDYYAD' A
#
# COMPACT_ATOMS: atom_id res chain seq x y z
N GLY A 1 4.72 3.61 16.07
CA GLY A 1 5.66 3.90 14.98
C GLY A 1 5.03 4.96 14.10
N GLU A 2 5.80 5.82 13.46
CA GLU A 2 5.26 6.75 12.46
C GLU A 2 5.81 6.36 11.10
N ILE A 3 4.98 6.38 10.06
CA ILE A 3 5.37 6.03 8.70
C ILE A 3 5.75 7.30 7.97
N ASN A 4 6.99 7.38 7.47
CA ASN A 4 7.43 8.48 6.62
C ASN A 4 7.02 8.22 5.16
N TRP A 5 5.91 8.82 4.74
CA TRP A 5 5.38 8.68 3.37
C TRP A 5 6.25 9.34 2.29
N ASP A 6 7.16 10.23 2.69
CA ASP A 6 8.12 10.89 1.79
C ASP A 6 9.44 10.12 1.68
N CYS A 7 9.55 8.95 2.31
CA CYS A 7 10.73 8.11 2.19
C CYS A 7 10.93 7.67 0.73
N PRO A 8 12.12 7.89 0.14
CA PRO A 8 12.44 7.38 -1.21
C PRO A 8 12.25 5.86 -1.34
N CYS A 9 12.35 5.13 -0.22
CA CYS A 9 12.10 3.70 -0.14
C CYS A 9 10.67 3.27 -0.53
N LEU A 10 9.69 4.16 -0.42
CA LEU A 10 8.30 3.89 -0.81
C LEU A 10 8.03 4.17 -2.29
N GLY A 11 9.05 4.57 -3.06
CA GLY A 11 8.97 4.72 -4.51
C GLY A 11 7.90 5.69 -5.01
N GLY A 12 7.48 6.65 -4.16
CA GLY A 12 6.39 7.57 -4.50
C GLY A 12 5.00 6.95 -4.57
N MET A 13 4.82 5.67 -4.20
CA MET A 13 3.52 4.99 -4.28
C MET A 13 2.43 5.68 -3.46
N ALA A 14 2.82 6.34 -2.36
CA ALA A 14 1.93 7.11 -1.50
C ALA A 14 1.38 8.41 -2.13
N ASN A 15 1.98 8.86 -3.24
CA ASN A 15 1.69 10.13 -3.91
C ASN A 15 1.06 9.96 -5.30
N GLY A 16 0.60 8.76 -5.63
CA GLY A 16 -0.08 8.44 -6.89
C GLY A 16 -1.61 8.34 -6.77
N PRO A 17 -2.31 8.01 -7.89
CA PRO A 17 -3.77 7.86 -7.91
C PRO A 17 -4.32 6.79 -6.95
N CYS A 18 -3.51 5.78 -6.60
CA CYS A 18 -3.82 4.75 -5.60
C CYS A 18 -3.10 4.96 -4.27
N GLY A 19 -2.61 6.18 -3.99
CA GLY A 19 -1.82 6.49 -2.80
C GLY A 19 -2.56 6.22 -1.49
N GLU A 20 -3.87 6.46 -1.44
CA GLU A 20 -4.68 6.20 -0.24
C GLU A 20 -4.86 4.69 0.04
N ASP A 21 -5.08 3.89 -1.01
CA ASP A 21 -5.13 2.43 -0.88
C ASP A 21 -3.77 1.87 -0.45
N PHE A 22 -2.68 2.40 -1.02
CA PHE A 22 -1.32 2.06 -0.62
C PHE A 22 -1.04 2.41 0.84
N LYS A 23 -1.37 3.62 1.29
CA LYS A 23 -1.19 4.04 2.68
C LYS A 23 -1.97 3.15 3.63
N THR A 24 -3.19 2.78 3.28
CA THR A 24 -4.04 1.89 4.07
C THR A 24 -3.44 0.49 4.19
N ALA A 25 -3.07 -0.13 3.07
CA ALA A 25 -2.46 -1.47 3.06
C ALA A 25 -1.10 -1.50 3.78
N PHE A 26 -0.25 -0.50 3.51
CA PHE A 26 1.09 -0.43 4.08
C PHE A 26 1.05 -0.11 5.57
N SER A 27 0.18 0.79 6.02
CA SER A 27 0.02 1.06 7.46
C SER A 27 -0.53 -0.15 8.20
N CYS A 28 -1.53 -0.85 7.64
CA CYS A 28 -2.01 -2.12 8.19
C CYS A 28 -0.85 -3.12 8.34
N PHE A 29 -0.05 -3.32 7.28
CA PHE A 29 1.10 -4.22 7.33
C PHE A 29 2.11 -3.84 8.40
N VAL A 30 2.48 -2.55 8.51
CA VAL A 30 3.46 -2.07 9.49
C VAL A 30 3.00 -2.35 10.93
N TYR A 31 1.72 -2.13 11.21
CA TYR A 31 1.14 -2.32 12.55
C TYR A 31 0.61 -3.72 12.82
N SER A 32 0.54 -4.59 11.82
CA SER A 32 0.06 -5.97 12.00
C SER A 32 0.96 -6.74 12.98
N GLU A 33 0.30 -7.36 13.96
CA GLU A 33 0.87 -8.28 14.95
C GLU A 33 0.50 -9.74 14.66
N ALA A 34 -0.16 -10.02 13.52
CA ALA A 34 -0.51 -11.38 13.12
C ALA A 34 0.73 -12.21 12.78
N GLU A 35 0.63 -13.54 12.93
CA GLU A 35 1.61 -14.48 12.37
C GLU A 35 0.96 -15.35 11.27
N PRO A 36 1.43 -15.27 10.01
CA PRO A 36 2.42 -14.33 9.49
C PRO A 36 1.95 -12.87 9.44
N LYS A 37 2.91 -11.94 9.54
CA LYS A 37 2.67 -10.49 9.55
C LYS A 37 1.89 -10.06 8.31
N GLY A 38 0.80 -9.34 8.52
CA GLY A 38 -0.06 -8.82 7.45
C GLY A 38 -1.14 -9.76 6.93
N MET A 39 -1.34 -10.95 7.51
CA MET A 39 -2.48 -11.81 7.13
C MET A 39 -3.85 -11.13 7.31
N ASP A 40 -3.96 -10.28 8.31
CA ASP A 40 -5.12 -9.44 8.61
C ASP A 40 -5.32 -8.29 7.62
N CYS A 41 -4.31 -7.98 6.80
CA CYS A 41 -4.31 -6.86 5.85
C CYS A 41 -4.63 -7.26 4.41
N VAL A 42 -4.89 -8.55 4.16
CA VAL A 42 -5.05 -9.12 2.81
C VAL A 42 -6.09 -8.35 1.98
N ASP A 43 -7.21 -7.94 2.58
CA ASP A 43 -8.25 -7.23 1.85
C ASP A 43 -7.85 -5.79 1.50
N ALA A 44 -7.05 -5.12 2.34
CA ALA A 44 -6.47 -3.82 2.00
C ALA A 44 -5.49 -3.93 0.82
N PHE A 45 -4.66 -4.99 0.79
CA PHE A 45 -3.78 -5.26 -0.35
C PHE A 45 -4.56 -5.58 -1.63
N LYS A 46 -5.69 -6.30 -1.55
CA LYS A 46 -6.56 -6.53 -2.70
C LYS A 46 -7.14 -5.23 -3.25
N ALA A 47 -7.62 -4.34 -2.38
CA ALA A 47 -8.14 -3.03 -2.79
C ALA A 47 -7.08 -2.20 -3.51
N MET A 48 -5.86 -2.13 -2.96
CA MET A 48 -4.72 -1.50 -3.60
C MET A 48 -4.41 -2.10 -4.97
N GLN A 49 -4.39 -3.42 -5.08
CA GLN A 49 -4.15 -4.11 -6.35
C GLN A 49 -5.26 -3.84 -7.39
N GLU A 50 -6.51 -3.77 -6.94
CA GLU A 50 -7.65 -3.39 -7.80
C GLU A 50 -7.53 -1.94 -8.28
N CYS A 51 -7.04 -1.03 -7.44
CA CYS A 51 -6.73 0.33 -7.88
C CYS A 51 -5.61 0.34 -8.93
N PHE A 52 -4.51 -0.38 -8.71
CA PHE A 52 -3.42 -0.45 -9.70
C PHE A 52 -3.91 -0.95 -11.07
N ARG A 53 -4.79 -1.96 -11.09
CA ARG A 53 -5.40 -2.46 -12.35
C ARG A 53 -6.28 -1.43 -13.06
N ARG A 54 -6.85 -0.46 -12.34
CA ARG A 54 -7.64 0.64 -12.90
C ARG A 54 -6.77 1.77 -13.46
N HIS A 55 -5.51 1.85 -13.06
CA HIS A 55 -4.54 2.85 -13.50
C HIS A 55 -3.29 2.21 -14.13
N PRO A 56 -3.44 1.35 -15.16
CA PRO A 56 -2.32 0.65 -15.78
C PRO A 56 -1.30 1.60 -16.41
N ASP A 57 -1.73 2.76 -16.87
CA ASP A 57 -0.89 3.84 -17.40
C ASP A 57 0.07 4.46 -16.37
N TYR A 58 -0.24 4.34 -15.07
CA TYR A 58 0.60 4.84 -13.98
C TYR A 58 1.44 3.72 -13.32
N TYR A 59 0.91 2.50 -13.25
CA TYR A 59 1.49 1.41 -12.43
C TYR A 59 2.00 0.19 -13.24
N ALA A 60 2.01 0.23 -14.57
CA ALA A 60 2.47 -0.89 -15.40
C ALA A 60 3.98 -0.87 -15.76
N ASP A 61 4.74 0.13 -15.31
CA ASP A 61 6.22 0.18 -15.47
C ASP A 61 6.96 -0.55 -14.34
#